data_AF-D8Q8Z0-F1
#
_entry.id   AF-D8Q8Z0-F1
#
_cell.length_a   1.000
_cell.length_b   1.000
_cell.length_c   1.000
_cell.angle_alpha   90.00
_cell.angle_beta   90.00
_cell.angle_gamma   90.00
#
_symmetry.space_group_name_H-M   'P 1'
#
loop_
_entity.id
_entity.type
_entity.pdbx_description
1 polymer ?
#
loop_
_entity_poly.entity_id
_entity_poly.type
_entity_poly.pdbx_seq_one_letter_code
_entity_poly.pdbx_strand_id
1 'polypeptide(L)'
;MASKDQVNFNEPHAPAENALEAFGAVEDKIKAAIIELRHHWDKHEPRMWSRAKGVSDSDLVNFNLKVIMARTAEQDDLVLVSSGPTTYGTIILGKIRLPAIKDDLGEGFVHVRIHDPPNRGTEDIIFHSLWTDEVRPDPEAPPTEYHAIQTADKPLEFFNE
;
A
#
# COMPACT_ATOMS: atom_id res chain seq x y z
N MET A 1 -3.41 18.06 -4.18
CA MET A 1 -3.81 17.23 -5.33
C MET A 1 -2.66 17.23 -6.31
N ALA A 2 -1.98 16.10 -6.49
CA ALA A 2 -0.95 15.93 -7.50
C ALA A 2 -1.55 15.02 -8.58
N SER A 3 -1.70 15.52 -9.81
CA SER A 3 -2.04 14.68 -10.96
C SER A 3 -0.79 13.93 -11.44
N LYS A 4 -1.00 12.77 -12.07
CA LYS A 4 0.01 11.85 -12.62
C LYS A 4 1.08 12.51 -13.53
N ASP A 5 0.83 13.72 -14.03
CA ASP A 5 1.67 14.41 -15.01
C ASP A 5 2.94 15.11 -14.46
N GLN A 6 3.23 15.09 -13.15
CA GLN A 6 4.31 15.95 -12.60
C GLN A 6 5.29 15.32 -11.62
N VAL A 7 5.17 14.03 -11.30
CA VAL A 7 6.04 13.40 -10.31
C VAL A 7 6.83 12.28 -10.95
N ASN A 8 8.14 12.50 -11.11
CA ASN A 8 9.05 11.49 -11.63
C ASN A 8 9.47 10.55 -10.50
N PHE A 9 8.87 9.36 -10.47
CA PHE A 9 9.19 8.33 -9.49
C PHE A 9 10.48 7.60 -9.86
N ASN A 10 11.28 7.24 -8.86
CA ASN A 10 12.39 6.32 -9.06
C ASN A 10 11.91 4.87 -9.27
N GLU A 11 12.78 4.02 -9.80
CA GLU A 11 12.47 2.59 -9.95
C GLU A 11 12.15 1.95 -8.58
N PRO A 12 11.13 1.08 -8.48
CA PRO A 12 10.83 0.37 -7.24
C PRO A 12 12.05 -0.40 -6.72
N HIS A 13 12.38 -0.19 -5.45
CA HIS A 13 13.54 -0.81 -4.81
C HIS A 13 13.20 -1.25 -3.37
N ALA A 14 14.06 -2.09 -2.78
CA ALA A 14 13.92 -2.46 -1.36
C ALA A 14 13.97 -1.21 -0.46
N PRO A 15 13.18 -1.16 0.64
CA PRO A 15 13.12 0.03 1.48
C PRO A 15 14.47 0.32 2.15
N ALA A 16 14.87 1.59 2.09
CA ALA A 16 15.94 2.12 2.92
C ALA A 16 15.38 2.55 4.30
N GLU A 17 16.26 2.85 5.24
CA GLU A 17 15.92 3.21 6.62
C GLU A 17 14.89 4.36 6.71
N ASN A 18 15.08 5.42 5.92
CA ASN A 18 14.16 6.55 5.87
C ASN A 18 12.74 6.16 5.42
N ALA A 19 12.61 5.20 4.51
CA ALA A 19 11.29 4.70 4.09
C ALA A 19 10.64 3.84 5.17
N LEU A 20 11.42 3.01 5.87
CA LEU A 20 10.93 2.21 7.01
C LEU A 20 10.46 3.12 8.14
N GLU A 21 11.21 4.16 8.47
CA GLU A 21 10.79 5.17 9.45
C GLU A 21 9.49 5.86 9.01
N ALA A 22 9.40 6.24 7.73
CA ALA A 22 8.23 6.91 7.20
C ALA A 22 6.96 6.06 7.26
N PHE A 23 7.02 4.82 6.78
CA PHE A 23 5.90 3.89 6.85
C PHE A 23 5.60 3.44 8.28
N GLY A 24 6.62 3.26 9.11
CA GLY A 24 6.45 2.94 10.54
C GLY A 24 5.71 4.03 11.32
N ALA A 25 5.91 5.30 10.95
CA ALA A 25 5.21 6.45 11.58
C ALA A 25 3.70 6.48 11.27
N VAL A 26 3.28 5.91 10.14
CA VAL A 26 1.86 5.86 9.73
C VAL A 26 1.27 4.46 9.71
N GLU A 27 1.98 3.46 10.23
CA GLU A 27 1.55 2.06 10.26
C GLU A 27 0.13 1.91 10.83
N ASP A 28 -0.13 2.50 11.99
CA ASP A 28 -1.44 2.41 12.65
C ASP A 28 -2.57 3.05 11.80
N LYS A 29 -2.26 4.13 11.05
CA LYS A 29 -3.21 4.76 10.13
C LYS A 29 -3.50 3.87 8.92
N ILE A 30 -2.49 3.22 8.36
CA ILE A 30 -2.65 2.25 7.26
C ILE A 30 -3.52 1.09 7.72
N LYS A 31 -3.25 0.52 8.90
CA LYS A 31 -4.04 -0.58 9.47
C LYS A 31 -5.49 -0.20 9.66
N ALA A 32 -5.75 0.98 10.25
CA ALA A 32 -7.11 1.48 10.42
C ALA A 32 -7.84 1.66 9.08
N ALA A 33 -7.16 2.23 8.07
CA ALA A 33 -7.73 2.43 6.74
C ALA A 33 -8.06 1.11 6.02
N ILE A 34 -7.20 0.09 6.14
CA ILE A 34 -7.46 -1.26 5.60
C ILE A 34 -8.75 -1.84 6.19
N ILE A 35 -8.91 -1.78 7.51
CA ILE A 35 -10.09 -2.31 8.20
C ILE A 35 -11.35 -1.53 7.82
N GLU A 36 -11.26 -0.20 7.78
CA GLU A 36 -12.37 0.67 7.39
C GLU A 36 -12.84 0.37 5.96
N LEU A 37 -11.90 0.34 5.00
CA LEU A 37 -12.20 0.05 3.60
C LEU A 37 -12.75 -1.35 3.43
N ARG A 38 -12.17 -2.36 4.10
CA ARG A 38 -12.72 -3.72 4.09
C ARG A 38 -14.18 -3.73 4.52
N HIS A 39 -14.49 -3.17 5.69
CA HIS A 39 -15.86 -3.16 6.21
C HIS A 39 -16.84 -2.35 5.36
N HIS A 40 -16.36 -1.28 4.73
CA HIS A 40 -17.16 -0.49 3.80
C HIS A 40 -17.50 -1.32 2.57
N TRP A 41 -16.49 -1.86 1.90
CA TRP A 41 -16.65 -2.51 0.61
C TRP A 41 -17.21 -3.93 0.70
N ASP A 42 -17.03 -4.65 1.81
CA ASP A 42 -17.70 -5.93 2.06
C ASP A 42 -19.25 -5.82 1.98
N LYS A 43 -19.80 -4.61 2.12
CA LYS A 43 -21.25 -4.34 1.98
C LYS A 43 -21.67 -3.90 0.58
N HIS A 44 -20.73 -3.38 -0.22
CA HIS A 44 -21.01 -2.69 -1.48
C HIS A 44 -20.45 -3.44 -2.69
N GLU A 45 -19.22 -3.93 -2.59
CA GLU A 45 -18.53 -4.75 -3.59
C GLU A 45 -17.64 -5.80 -2.89
N PRO A 46 -18.23 -6.93 -2.44
CA PRO A 46 -17.50 -7.95 -1.66
C PRO A 46 -16.33 -8.61 -2.39
N ARG A 47 -16.23 -8.44 -3.73
CA ARG A 47 -15.10 -8.97 -4.51
C ARG A 47 -13.80 -8.20 -4.25
N MET A 48 -13.90 -6.96 -3.78
CA MET A 48 -12.75 -6.08 -3.51
C MET A 48 -11.76 -6.66 -2.52
N TRP A 49 -12.27 -7.25 -1.44
CA TRP A 49 -11.49 -7.88 -0.38
C TRP A 49 -11.62 -9.40 -0.39
N SER A 50 -11.97 -9.99 -1.55
CA SER A 50 -12.22 -11.44 -1.68
C SER A 50 -11.06 -12.31 -1.21
N ARG A 51 -9.81 -11.87 -1.41
CA ARG A 51 -8.61 -12.58 -0.93
C ARG A 51 -8.47 -12.59 0.59
N ALA A 52 -9.09 -11.66 1.30
CA ALA A 52 -9.17 -11.62 2.77
C ALA A 52 -10.40 -12.36 3.33
N LYS A 53 -11.15 -13.09 2.49
CA LYS A 53 -12.33 -13.82 2.95
C LYS A 53 -11.94 -14.88 3.98
N GLY A 54 -12.58 -14.82 5.15
CA GLY A 54 -12.31 -15.74 6.27
C GLY A 54 -11.10 -15.36 7.12
N VAL A 55 -10.37 -14.28 6.78
CA VAL A 55 -9.28 -13.73 7.59
C VAL A 55 -9.85 -12.73 8.60
N SER A 56 -9.43 -12.81 9.87
CA SER A 56 -9.83 -11.82 10.88
C SER A 56 -9.19 -10.47 10.61
N ASP A 57 -9.78 -9.36 11.08
CA ASP A 57 -9.15 -8.04 10.92
C ASP A 57 -7.77 -7.99 11.56
N SER A 58 -7.62 -8.57 12.76
CA SER A 58 -6.35 -8.63 13.46
C SER A 58 -5.28 -9.35 12.66
N ASP A 59 -5.62 -10.47 12.00
CA ASP A 59 -4.66 -11.21 11.19
C ASP A 59 -4.35 -10.47 9.87
N LEU A 60 -5.35 -9.86 9.27
CA LEU A 60 -5.22 -9.10 8.02
C LEU A 60 -4.20 -7.97 8.15
N VAL A 61 -4.24 -7.26 9.29
CA VAL A 61 -3.34 -6.12 9.56
C VAL A 61 -2.15 -6.48 10.46
N ASN A 62 -1.82 -7.76 10.61
CA ASN A 62 -0.69 -8.19 11.47
C ASN A 62 0.70 -8.01 10.81
N PHE A 63 0.82 -7.10 9.84
CA PHE A 63 2.11 -6.70 9.29
C PHE A 63 2.83 -5.74 10.23
N ASN A 64 4.14 -5.61 10.06
CA ASN A 64 4.95 -4.68 10.84
C ASN A 64 5.99 -3.96 9.97
N LEU A 65 5.86 -2.64 9.92
CA LEU A 65 6.66 -1.74 9.08
C LEU A 65 7.75 -1.02 9.89
N LYS A 66 7.74 -1.13 11.22
CA LYS A 66 8.70 -0.48 12.10
C LYS A 66 10.04 -1.20 12.03
N VAL A 67 11.13 -0.42 12.09
CA VAL A 67 12.48 -0.95 12.28
C VAL A 67 12.54 -1.62 13.65
N ILE A 68 12.51 -2.95 13.67
CA ILE A 68 12.83 -3.74 14.86
C ILE A 68 14.13 -4.46 14.58
N MET A 69 15.09 -4.34 15.49
CA MET A 69 16.43 -4.89 15.30
C MET A 69 16.39 -6.37 14.92
N ALA A 70 17.30 -6.75 14.00
CA ALA A 70 17.57 -8.12 13.53
C ALA A 70 16.47 -8.81 12.70
N ARG A 71 15.98 -8.17 11.63
CA ARG A 71 15.18 -8.84 10.58
C ARG A 71 16.03 -9.22 9.37
N THR A 72 15.69 -10.33 8.73
CA THR A 72 16.17 -10.68 7.39
C THR A 72 15.20 -10.14 6.35
N ALA A 73 15.66 -9.84 5.13
CA ALA A 73 14.82 -9.27 4.06
C ALA A 73 13.55 -10.10 3.73
N GLU A 74 13.55 -11.40 4.07
CA GLU A 74 12.41 -12.31 3.90
C GLU A 74 11.29 -12.06 4.94
N GLN A 75 11.62 -11.39 6.05
CA GLN A 75 10.74 -11.11 7.19
C GLN A 75 10.16 -9.69 7.17
N ASP A 76 10.54 -8.85 6.21
CA ASP A 76 10.04 -7.49 6.11
C ASP A 76 8.73 -7.44 5.33
N ASP A 77 7.72 -6.80 5.92
CA ASP A 77 6.42 -6.66 5.28
C ASP A 77 6.37 -5.45 4.35
N LEU A 78 7.24 -4.44 4.52
CA LEU A 78 7.47 -3.43 3.49
C LEU A 78 8.47 -3.98 2.47
N VAL A 79 8.00 -4.38 1.29
CA VAL A 79 8.81 -5.14 0.33
C VAL A 79 9.47 -4.25 -0.71
N LEU A 80 8.72 -3.29 -1.24
CA LEU A 80 9.21 -2.32 -2.23
C LEU A 80 8.74 -0.92 -1.89
N VAL A 81 9.56 0.06 -2.23
CA VAL A 81 9.22 1.46 -2.20
C VAL A 81 9.61 2.14 -3.49
N SER A 82 8.88 3.19 -3.84
CA SER A 82 9.22 4.12 -4.91
C SER A 82 8.82 5.52 -4.46
N SER A 83 9.63 6.52 -4.76
CA SER A 83 9.43 7.88 -4.29
C SER A 83 9.61 8.87 -5.41
N GLY A 84 8.88 9.97 -5.33
CA GLY A 84 8.90 11.04 -6.30
C GLY A 84 8.76 12.40 -5.62
N PRO A 85 9.66 13.35 -5.90
CA PRO A 85 9.59 14.68 -5.31
C PRO A 85 8.40 15.47 -5.87
N THR A 86 7.84 16.33 -5.03
CA THR A 86 6.79 17.28 -5.37
C THR A 86 7.19 18.68 -4.89
N THR A 87 6.42 19.71 -5.26
CA THR A 87 6.63 21.08 -4.77
C THR A 87 6.57 21.21 -3.25
N TYR A 88 5.85 20.31 -2.56
CA TYR A 88 5.56 20.42 -1.13
C TYR A 88 5.96 19.18 -0.32
N GLY A 89 6.97 18.44 -0.79
CA GLY A 89 7.46 17.24 -0.12
C GLY A 89 7.73 16.10 -1.08
N THR A 90 7.71 14.88 -0.56
CA THR A 90 7.95 13.66 -1.33
C THR A 90 6.73 12.75 -1.22
N ILE A 91 6.25 12.25 -2.35
CA ILE A 91 5.30 11.13 -2.35
C ILE A 91 6.10 9.85 -2.29
N ILE A 92 5.73 8.95 -1.39
CA ILE A 92 6.34 7.64 -1.25
C ILE A 92 5.24 6.58 -1.42
N LEU A 93 5.48 5.66 -2.35
CA LEU A 93 4.67 4.47 -2.59
C LEU A 93 5.32 3.30 -1.86
N GLY A 94 4.49 2.43 -1.28
CA GLY A 94 4.96 1.23 -0.59
C GLY A 94 4.13 0.02 -0.98
N LYS A 95 4.82 -1.08 -1.28
CA LYS A 95 4.22 -2.41 -1.43
C LYS A 95 4.35 -3.15 -0.11
N ILE A 96 3.21 -3.34 0.58
CA ILE A 96 3.16 -3.97 1.90
C ILE A 96 2.57 -5.37 1.76
N ARG A 97 3.30 -6.39 2.20
CA ARG A 97 2.82 -7.77 2.33
C ARG A 97 1.79 -7.86 3.45
N LEU A 98 0.72 -8.62 3.20
CA LEU A 98 -0.26 -9.00 4.20
C LEU A 98 0.01 -10.46 4.63
N PRO A 99 0.62 -10.70 5.82
CA PRO A 99 1.12 -12.03 6.19
C PRO A 99 0.06 -13.13 6.22
N ALA A 100 -1.19 -12.77 6.51
CA ALA A 100 -2.30 -13.71 6.57
C ALA A 100 -2.85 -14.10 5.18
N ILE A 101 -2.42 -13.44 4.10
CA ILE A 101 -2.90 -13.71 2.75
C ILE A 101 -1.89 -14.57 2.00
N LYS A 102 -2.25 -15.85 1.88
CA LYS A 102 -1.55 -16.83 1.07
C LYS A 102 -2.57 -17.81 0.49
N ASP A 103 -3.11 -17.47 -0.67
CA ASP A 103 -4.13 -18.22 -1.38
C ASP A 103 -3.54 -18.86 -2.65
N ASP A 104 -4.41 -19.37 -3.54
CA ASP A 104 -4.00 -19.98 -4.81
C ASP A 104 -3.28 -18.99 -5.75
N LEU A 105 -3.41 -17.67 -5.52
CA LEU A 105 -2.71 -16.62 -6.25
C LEU A 105 -1.38 -16.22 -5.57
N GLY A 106 -1.00 -16.91 -4.49
CA GLY A 106 0.22 -16.67 -3.74
C GLY A 106 0.04 -15.64 -2.62
N GLU A 107 1.11 -14.89 -2.32
CA GLU A 107 1.10 -13.86 -1.28
C GLU A 107 0.20 -12.67 -1.67
N GLY A 108 -0.40 -12.03 -0.66
CA GLY A 108 -1.18 -10.81 -0.83
C GLY A 108 -0.42 -9.56 -0.45
N PHE A 109 -0.61 -8.49 -1.23
CA PHE A 109 0.01 -7.19 -1.01
C PHE A 109 -0.98 -6.05 -1.13
N VAL A 110 -0.77 -4.95 -0.42
CA VAL A 110 -1.44 -3.67 -0.65
C VAL A 110 -0.43 -2.65 -1.11
N HIS A 111 -0.84 -1.76 -2.02
CA HIS A 111 -0.02 -0.61 -2.39
C HIS A 111 -0.56 0.62 -1.65
N VAL A 112 0.34 1.31 -0.96
CA VAL A 112 0.02 2.46 -0.11
C VAL A 112 0.76 3.68 -0.61
N ARG A 113 0.09 4.83 -0.56
CA ARG A 113 0.68 6.15 -0.81
C ARG A 113 0.74 6.93 0.49
N ILE A 114 1.93 7.44 0.80
CA ILE A 114 2.17 8.38 1.90
C ILE A 114 2.80 9.67 1.35
N HIS A 115 2.70 10.74 2.12
CA HIS A 115 3.32 12.03 1.82
C HIS A 115 4.22 12.46 2.97
N ASP A 116 5.48 12.75 2.63
CA ASP A 116 6.50 13.26 3.54
C ASP A 116 6.74 14.76 3.26
N PRO A 117 6.21 15.67 4.10
CA PRO A 117 6.36 17.11 3.91
C PRO A 117 7.78 17.61 4.27
N PRO A 118 8.25 18.71 3.65
CA PRO A 118 9.62 19.19 3.82
C PRO A 118 9.87 19.70 5.24
N ASN A 119 11.07 19.39 5.77
CA ASN A 119 11.62 19.96 7.01
C ASN A 119 10.81 19.72 8.30
N ARG A 120 10.05 18.63 8.39
CA ARG A 120 9.20 18.39 9.55
C ARG A 120 9.47 17.11 10.35
N GLY A 121 10.42 16.28 9.92
CA GLY A 121 10.67 15.00 10.59
C GLY A 121 9.51 14.02 10.40
N THR A 122 9.64 12.82 10.98
CA THR A 122 8.71 11.71 10.73
C THR A 122 7.32 11.90 11.34
N GLU A 123 7.14 12.88 12.22
CA GLU A 123 5.88 13.16 12.92
C GLU A 123 4.80 13.75 12.00
N ASP A 124 5.20 14.41 10.91
CA ASP A 124 4.30 15.07 9.95
C ASP A 124 3.98 14.18 8.73
N ILE A 125 4.35 12.90 8.75
CA ILE A 125 4.07 11.99 7.63
C ILE A 125 2.58 11.66 7.56
N ILE A 126 2.04 11.76 6.36
CA ILE A 126 0.59 11.65 6.10
C ILE A 126 0.34 10.40 5.29
N PHE A 127 -0.44 9.46 5.84
CA PHE A 127 -1.10 8.43 5.04
C PHE A 127 -2.08 9.10 4.08
N HIS A 128 -1.96 8.79 2.79
CA HIS A 128 -2.80 9.38 1.76
C HIS A 128 -3.89 8.42 1.31
N SER A 129 -3.50 7.22 0.84
CA SER A 129 -4.45 6.28 0.26
C SER A 129 -3.89 4.87 0.09
N LEU A 130 -4.83 3.96 -0.15
CA LEU A 130 -4.59 2.58 -0.59
C LEU A 130 -5.01 2.46 -2.05
N TRP A 131 -4.26 1.66 -2.80
CA TRP A 131 -4.56 1.42 -4.19
C TRP A 131 -5.55 0.28 -4.39
N THR A 132 -6.45 0.47 -5.33
CA THR A 132 -7.39 -0.51 -5.86
C THR A 132 -7.09 -0.78 -7.33
N ASP A 133 -6.96 -2.06 -7.68
CA ASP A 133 -6.87 -2.50 -9.07
C ASP A 133 -8.26 -2.56 -9.68
N GLU A 134 -8.53 -1.70 -10.65
CA GLU A 134 -9.76 -1.73 -11.44
C GLU A 134 -9.56 -2.68 -12.63
N VAL A 135 -10.15 -3.87 -12.56
CA VAL A 135 -10.09 -4.84 -13.64
C VAL A 135 -11.10 -4.46 -14.70
N ARG A 136 -10.63 -4.26 -15.93
CA ARG A 136 -11.44 -3.93 -17.10
C ARG A 136 -11.17 -4.95 -18.22
N PRO A 137 -12.19 -5.33 -19.00
CA PRO A 137 -11.98 -6.22 -20.15
C PRO A 137 -11.20 -5.53 -21.28
N ASP A 138 -11.32 -4.21 -21.39
CA ASP A 138 -10.54 -3.34 -22.28
C ASP A 138 -10.40 -1.94 -21.66
N PRO A 139 -9.42 -1.11 -22.10
CA PRO A 139 -9.13 0.18 -21.46
C PRO A 139 -10.27 1.21 -21.46
N GLU A 140 -11.19 1.12 -22.43
CA GLU A 140 -12.28 2.08 -22.61
C GLU A 140 -13.57 1.62 -21.89
N ALA A 141 -13.66 0.33 -21.54
CA ALA A 141 -14.79 -0.23 -20.82
C ALA A 141 -14.80 0.17 -19.33
N PRO A 142 -16.00 0.24 -18.70
CA PRO A 142 -16.12 0.36 -17.26
C PRO A 142 -15.44 -0.81 -16.52
N PRO A 143 -14.91 -0.59 -15.30
CA PRO A 143 -14.42 -1.68 -14.46
C PRO A 143 -15.50 -2.73 -14.22
N THR A 144 -15.10 -3.98 -14.35
CA THR A 144 -15.94 -5.14 -14.03
C THR A 144 -15.67 -5.67 -12.64
N GLU A 145 -14.44 -5.48 -12.13
CA GLU A 145 -14.04 -5.87 -10.79
C GLU A 145 -13.07 -4.85 -10.19
N TYR A 146 -13.00 -4.85 -8.86
CA TYR A 146 -12.10 -4.04 -8.08
C TYR A 146 -11.35 -4.99 -7.15
N HIS A 147 -10.04 -4.82 -6.97
CA HIS A 147 -9.24 -5.63 -6.05
C HIS A 147 -8.32 -4.76 -5.20
N ALA A 148 -8.45 -4.84 -3.88
CA ALA A 148 -7.58 -4.14 -2.95
C ALA A 148 -6.26 -4.90 -2.68
N ILE A 149 -6.28 -6.23 -2.79
CA ILE A 149 -5.15 -7.10 -2.47
C ILE A 149 -4.50 -7.64 -3.75
N GLN A 150 -3.29 -7.15 -4.01
CA GLN A 150 -2.48 -7.39 -5.20
C GLN A 150 -1.64 -8.67 -5.07
N THR A 151 -1.24 -9.22 -6.21
CA THR A 151 -0.28 -10.32 -6.32
C THR A 151 1.17 -9.80 -6.31
N ALA A 152 2.13 -10.72 -6.14
CA ALA A 152 3.56 -10.39 -6.06
C ALA A 152 4.09 -9.72 -7.34
N ASP A 153 3.58 -10.11 -8.50
CA ASP A 153 3.98 -9.61 -9.82
C ASP A 153 3.37 -8.24 -10.18
N LYS A 154 2.34 -7.80 -9.45
CA LYS A 154 1.72 -6.50 -9.69
C LYS A 154 2.71 -5.37 -9.39
N PRO A 155 3.03 -4.48 -10.35
CA PRO A 155 4.07 -3.47 -10.19
C PRO A 155 3.63 -2.36 -9.24
N LEU A 156 4.60 -1.76 -8.54
CA LEU A 156 4.38 -0.59 -7.69
C LEU A 156 4.48 0.67 -8.55
N GLU A 157 3.34 1.17 -9.01
CA GLU A 157 3.23 2.35 -9.87
C GLU A 157 2.42 3.47 -9.21
N PHE A 158 2.52 4.69 -9.73
CA PHE A 158 1.73 5.80 -9.22
C PHE A 158 0.23 5.63 -9.47
N PHE A 159 -0.56 5.90 -8.43
CA PHE A 159 -2.02 5.94 -8.46
C PHE A 159 -2.55 7.23 -7.82
N ASN A 160 -3.74 7.66 -8.26
CA ASN A 160 -4.36 8.92 -7.86
C ASN A 160 -5.24 8.83 -6.62
N GLU A 161 -5.75 7.64 -6.28
CA GLU A 161 -6.84 7.43 -5.30
C GLU A 161 -6.62 8.12 -3.96
#